data_AF-A0AAE3JFM3-F1
#
_entry.id   AF-A0AAE3JFM3-F1
#
_cell.length_a   1.000
_cell.length_b   1.000
_cell.length_c   1.000
_cell.angle_alpha   90.00
_cell.angle_beta   90.00
_cell.angle_gamma   90.00
#
_symmetry.space_group_name_H-M   'P 1'
#
loop_
_entity.id
_entity.type
_entity.pdbx_description
1 polymer ?
#
loop_
_entity_poly.entity_id
_entity_poly.type
_entity_poly.pdbx_seq_one_letter_code
_entity_poly.pdbx_strand_id
1 'polypeptide(L)'
;MAKIGVIGDSASVLGFKAFGLETFACEDVSEAAHILHRIAKEGYGIIYITERFYKDMQDDVAKYFDMRVPAIIPIPGIDGTYGIGISNVKRSVERAVGADILFGGDR
;
A
#
# COMPACT_ATOMS: atom_id res chain seq x y z
N MET A 1 -13.27 16.37 4.69
CA MET A 1 -12.07 15.77 5.32
C MET A 1 -11.74 14.51 4.55
N ALA A 2 -10.49 14.29 4.15
CA ALA A 2 -10.14 13.08 3.39
C ALA A 2 -10.14 11.86 4.33
N LYS A 3 -10.80 10.77 3.92
CA LYS A 3 -10.84 9.52 4.69
C LYS A 3 -9.54 8.74 4.52
N ILE A 4 -9.17 7.97 5.54
CA ILE A 4 -7.99 7.11 5.54
C ILE A 4 -8.45 5.67 5.75
N GLY A 5 -8.06 4.78 4.84
CA GLY A 5 -8.40 3.37 4.83
C GLY A 5 -7.17 2.51 5.10
N VAL A 6 -7.36 1.37 5.76
CA VAL A 6 -6.32 0.36 5.97
C VAL A 6 -6.84 -1.00 5.52
N ILE A 7 -6.19 -1.62 4.55
CA ILE A 7 -6.51 -2.94 4.01
C ILE A 7 -5.45 -3.93 4.50
N GLY A 8 -5.85 -5.07 5.05
CA GLY A 8 -4.91 -6.06 5.56
C GLY A 8 -5.60 -7.23 6.24
N ASP A 9 -4.83 -8.18 6.74
CA ASP A 9 -5.39 -9.26 7.54
C ASP A 9 -5.90 -8.72 8.89
N SER A 10 -6.86 -9.43 9.47
CA SER A 10 -7.55 -9.01 10.70
C SER A 10 -6.58 -8.69 11.85
N ALA A 11 -5.51 -9.48 12.01
CA ALA A 11 -4.54 -9.31 13.08
C ALA A 11 -3.67 -8.07 12.88
N SER A 12 -3.31 -7.74 11.64
CA SER A 12 -2.53 -6.55 11.31
C SER A 12 -3.33 -5.25 11.43
N VAL A 13 -4.60 -5.24 11.01
CA VAL A 13 -5.33 -3.98 10.86
C VAL A 13 -6.07 -3.52 12.11
N LEU A 14 -6.38 -4.43 13.04
CA LEU A 14 -7.25 -4.12 14.19
C LEU A 14 -6.74 -2.96 15.05
N GLY A 15 -5.41 -2.83 15.20
CA GLY A 15 -4.79 -1.75 15.96
C GLY A 15 -5.07 -0.35 15.40
N PHE A 16 -5.31 -0.23 14.08
CA PHE A 16 -5.55 1.06 13.44
C PHE A 16 -6.95 1.63 13.73
N LYS A 17 -7.93 0.78 14.08
CA LYS A 17 -9.26 1.26 14.50
C LYS A 17 -9.19 2.16 15.73
N ALA A 18 -8.29 1.85 16.66
CA ALA A 18 -8.10 2.63 17.89
C ALA A 18 -7.65 4.08 17.62
N PHE A 19 -7.01 4.31 16.47
CA PHE A 19 -6.56 5.64 16.03
C PHE A 19 -7.54 6.34 15.10
N GLY A 20 -8.75 5.78 14.90
CA GLY A 20 -9.81 6.38 14.09
C GLY A 20 -9.67 6.18 12.58
N LEU A 21 -8.84 5.22 12.14
CA LEU A 21 -8.76 4.83 10.73
C LEU A 21 -9.86 3.81 10.41
N GLU A 22 -10.41 3.87 9.19
CA GLU A 22 -11.32 2.84 8.71
C GLU A 22 -10.51 1.62 8.25
N THR A 23 -10.76 0.47 8.87
CA THR A 23 -9.99 -0.75 8.61
C THR A 23 -10.84 -1.80 7.90
N PHE A 24 -10.26 -2.45 6.91
CA PHE A 24 -10.88 -3.49 6.10
C PHE A 24 -10.04 -4.77 6.24
N ALA A 25 -10.50 -5.65 7.11
CA ALA A 25 -9.91 -6.98 7.26
C ALA A 25 -10.32 -7.83 6.06
N CYS A 26 -9.34 -8.39 5.34
CA CYS A 26 -9.56 -9.22 4.16
C CYS A 26 -8.95 -10.61 4.38
N GLU A 27 -9.58 -11.65 3.83
CA GLU A 27 -9.07 -13.02 3.88
C GLU A 27 -8.21 -13.37 2.65
N ASP A 28 -8.56 -12.81 1.50
CA ASP A 28 -7.89 -13.07 0.24
C ASP A 28 -7.66 -11.83 -0.64
N VAL A 29 -6.89 -12.02 -1.69
CA VAL A 29 -6.45 -10.98 -2.63
C VAL A 29 -7.63 -10.40 -3.43
N SER A 30 -8.62 -11.23 -3.78
CA SER A 30 -9.79 -10.82 -4.56
C SER A 30 -10.65 -9.85 -3.75
N GLU A 31 -10.87 -10.17 -2.47
CA GLU A 31 -11.59 -9.30 -1.54
C GLU A 31 -10.85 -7.97 -1.35
N ALA A 32 -9.53 -8.02 -1.11
CA ALA A 32 -8.70 -6.83 -0.93
C ALA A 32 -8.74 -5.93 -2.18
N ALA A 33 -8.68 -6.49 -3.39
CA ALA A 33 -8.79 -5.76 -4.65
C ALA A 33 -10.16 -5.11 -4.84
N HIS A 34 -11.24 -5.84 -4.54
CA HIS A 34 -12.59 -5.29 -4.59
C HIS A 34 -12.75 -4.10 -3.62
N ILE A 35 -12.24 -4.23 -2.39
CA ILE A 35 -12.27 -3.17 -1.39
C ILE A 35 -11.44 -1.96 -1.83
N LEU A 36 -10.21 -2.18 -2.32
CA LEU A 36 -9.35 -1.11 -2.84
C LEU A 36 -10.09 -0.26 -3.87
N HIS A 37 -10.71 -0.91 -4.87
CA HIS A 37 -11.44 -0.21 -5.91
C HIS A 37 -12.69 0.50 -5.40
N ARG A 38 -13.40 -0.09 -4.44
CA ARG A 38 -14.57 0.52 -3.80
C ARG A 38 -14.17 1.80 -3.06
N ILE A 39 -13.21 1.73 -2.15
CA ILE A 39 -12.84 2.88 -1.31
C ILE A 39 -12.11 3.97 -2.10
N ALA A 40 -11.40 3.62 -3.18
CA ALA A 40 -10.87 4.59 -4.12
C ALA A 40 -11.99 5.41 -4.78
N LYS A 41 -13.09 4.77 -5.19
CA LYS A 41 -14.28 5.46 -5.73
C LYS A 41 -15.04 6.29 -4.69
N GLU A 42 -14.97 5.89 -3.41
CA GLU A 42 -15.56 6.64 -2.28
C GLU A 42 -14.74 7.88 -1.89
N GLY A 43 -13.62 8.16 -2.57
CA GLY A 43 -12.85 9.39 -2.38
C GLY A 43 -11.91 9.37 -1.17
N TYR A 44 -11.41 8.19 -0.80
CA TYR A 44 -10.38 8.05 0.23
C TYR A 44 -9.09 8.76 -0.20
N GLY A 45 -8.48 9.49 0.73
CA GLY A 45 -7.25 10.23 0.49
C GLY A 45 -6.02 9.33 0.47
N ILE A 46 -5.90 8.51 1.51
CA ILE A 46 -4.78 7.59 1.75
C ILE A 46 -5.36 6.20 1.99
N ILE A 47 -4.76 5.21 1.35
CA ILE A 47 -5.09 3.81 1.53
C ILE A 47 -3.79 3.08 1.91
N TYR A 48 -3.68 2.72 3.19
CA TYR A 48 -2.66 1.78 3.63
C TYR A 48 -3.08 0.37 3.25
N ILE A 49 -2.12 -0.44 2.79
CA ILE A 49 -2.35 -1.84 2.46
C ILE A 49 -1.17 -2.67 2.94
N THR A 50 -1.43 -3.82 3.56
CA THR A 50 -0.32 -4.69 3.99
C THR A 50 0.49 -5.16 2.78
N GLU A 51 1.81 -5.26 2.96
CA GLU A 51 2.74 -5.63 1.90
C GLU A 51 2.40 -7.00 1.28
N ARG A 52 1.86 -7.92 2.08
CA ARG A 52 1.36 -9.22 1.62
C ARG A 52 0.34 -9.06 0.49
N PHE A 53 -0.69 -8.23 0.67
CA PHE A 53 -1.70 -8.01 -0.38
C PHE A 53 -1.16 -7.13 -1.50
N TYR A 54 -0.40 -6.08 -1.18
CA TYR A 54 0.19 -5.20 -2.20
C TYR A 54 1.00 -5.99 -3.23
N LYS A 55 1.78 -6.97 -2.78
CA LYS A 55 2.59 -7.84 -3.65
C LYS A 55 1.77 -8.51 -4.74
N ASP A 56 0.60 -9.02 -4.40
CA ASP A 56 -0.24 -9.82 -5.29
C ASP A 56 -1.26 -8.97 -6.07
N MET A 57 -1.29 -7.66 -5.81
CA MET A 57 -2.24 -6.68 -6.39
C MET A 57 -1.55 -5.59 -7.22
N GLN A 58 -0.35 -5.85 -7.76
CA GLN A 58 0.41 -4.84 -8.50
C GLN A 58 -0.40 -4.18 -9.62
N ASP A 59 -1.18 -4.97 -10.38
CA ASP A 59 -1.99 -4.47 -11.50
C ASP A 59 -3.14 -3.58 -11.02
N ASP A 60 -3.72 -3.86 -9.85
CA ASP A 60 -4.80 -3.04 -9.29
C ASP A 60 -4.27 -1.74 -8.72
N VAL A 61 -3.11 -1.78 -8.06
CA VAL A 61 -2.45 -0.60 -7.51
C VAL A 61 -1.93 0.32 -8.63
N ALA A 62 -1.38 -0.26 -9.70
CA ALA A 62 -0.83 0.50 -10.83
C ALA A 62 -1.85 1.45 -11.48
N LYS A 63 -3.15 1.10 -11.45
CA LYS A 63 -4.25 1.95 -11.96
C LYS A 63 -4.33 3.32 -11.27
N TYR A 64 -3.81 3.43 -10.04
CA TYR A 64 -3.86 4.63 -9.23
C TYR A 64 -2.51 5.34 -9.09
N PHE A 65 -1.42 4.75 -9.59
CA PHE A 65 -0.06 5.21 -9.33
C PHE A 65 0.20 6.66 -9.77
N ASP A 66 -0.32 7.06 -10.94
CA ASP A 66 -0.17 8.43 -11.47
C ASP A 66 -1.31 9.37 -11.04
N MET A 67 -2.26 8.88 -10.24
CA MET A 67 -3.37 9.70 -9.74
C MET A 67 -2.95 10.46 -8.49
N ARG A 68 -3.48 11.68 -8.32
CA ARG A 68 -3.25 12.46 -7.08
C ARG A 68 -3.88 11.79 -5.85
N VAL A 69 -5.02 11.14 -6.03
CA VAL A 69 -5.81 10.50 -4.97
C VAL A 69 -6.45 9.23 -5.54
N PRO A 70 -6.44 8.09 -4.83
CA PRO A 70 -5.83 7.85 -3.51
C PRO A 70 -4.31 7.64 -3.56
N ALA A 71 -3.61 7.99 -2.48
CA ALA A 71 -2.23 7.54 -2.26
C ALA A 71 -2.25 6.13 -1.65
N ILE A 72 -1.73 5.13 -2.38
CA ILE A 72 -1.68 3.73 -1.93
C ILE A 72 -0.31 3.45 -1.33
N ILE A 73 -0.26 3.14 -0.02
CA ILE A 73 0.98 3.01 0.73
C ILE A 73 1.11 1.59 1.30
N PRO A 74 2.11 0.80 0.87
CA PRO A 74 2.39 -0.51 1.45
C PRO A 74 2.91 -0.36 2.89
N ILE A 75 2.40 -1.17 3.81
CA ILE A 75 2.84 -1.25 5.21
C ILE A 75 3.14 -2.71 5.61
N PRO A 76 4.04 -2.96 6.57
CA PRO A 76 4.25 -4.31 7.07
C PRO A 76 2.99 -4.90 7.69
N GLY A 77 2.83 -6.22 7.57
CA GLY A 77 1.83 -6.99 8.31
C GLY A 77 2.39 -7.55 9.61
N ILE A 78 1.61 -8.39 10.27
CA ILE A 78 2.02 -9.14 11.48
C ILE A 78 3.17 -10.11 11.21
N ASP A 79 3.31 -10.56 9.97
CA ASP A 79 4.39 -11.40 9.47
C ASP A 79 5.66 -10.61 9.08
N GLY A 80 5.62 -9.27 9.18
CA GLY A 80 6.75 -8.37 8.92
C GLY A 80 6.65 -7.63 7.60
N THR A 81 7.82 -7.17 7.11
CA THR A 81 7.95 -6.46 5.83
C THR A 81 8.46 -7.41 4.74
N TYR A 82 7.98 -7.22 3.52
CA TYR A 82 8.45 -7.88 2.31
C TYR A 82 9.43 -6.99 1.52
N GLY A 83 9.84 -5.84 2.08
CA GLY A 83 10.75 -4.89 1.45
C GLY A 83 10.16 -4.11 0.27
N ILE A 84 8.83 -4.14 0.08
CA ILE A 84 8.18 -3.57 -1.09
C ILE A 84 8.29 -2.04 -1.09
N GLY A 85 8.08 -1.41 0.06
CA GLY A 85 8.17 0.06 0.18
C GLY A 85 9.53 0.59 -0.26
N ILE A 86 10.62 0.03 0.28
CA ILE A 86 11.99 0.41 -0.09
C ILE A 86 12.28 0.07 -1.56
N SER A 87 11.83 -1.09 -2.04
CA SER A 87 11.99 -1.48 -3.45
C SER A 87 11.31 -0.49 -4.40
N ASN A 88 10.13 0.02 -4.05
CA ASN A 88 9.40 1.02 -4.82
C ASN A 88 10.14 2.37 -4.84
N VAL A 89 10.72 2.76 -3.70
CA VAL A 89 11.56 3.98 -3.61
C VAL A 89 12.78 3.83 -4.51
N LYS A 90 13.52 2.72 -4.40
CA LYS A 90 14.68 2.44 -5.26
C LYS A 90 14.32 2.49 -6.74
N ARG A 91 13.25 1.81 -7.15
CA ARG A 91 12.75 1.84 -8.55
C ARG A 91 12.41 3.26 -9.01
N SER A 92 11.78 4.05 -8.15
CA SER A 92 11.41 5.43 -8.48
C SER A 92 12.64 6.31 -8.69
N VAL A 93 13.67 6.12 -7.86
CA VAL A 93 14.97 6.81 -7.98
C VAL A 93 15.69 6.40 -9.26
N GLU A 94 15.81 5.10 -9.53
CA GLU A 94 16.43 4.60 -10.77
C GLU A 94 15.71 5.12 -12.01
N ARG A 95 14.36 5.17 -12.00
CA ARG A 95 13.57 5.71 -13.11
C ARG A 95 13.78 7.20 -13.31
N ALA A 96 13.95 7.97 -12.23
CA ALA A 96 14.08 9.42 -12.29
C ALA A 96 15.51 9.89 -12.62
N VAL A 97 16.53 9.19 -12.10
CA VAL A 97 17.94 9.61 -12.15
C VAL A 97 18.76 8.74 -13.11
N GLY A 98 18.29 7.53 -13.43
CA GLY A 98 19.00 6.55 -14.26
C GLY A 98 20.01 5.68 -13.49
N ALA A 99 20.13 5.87 -12.18
CA ALA A 99 21.02 5.10 -11.31
C ALA A 99 20.45 5.02 -9.89
N ASP A 100 20.85 3.97 -9.16
CA ASP A 100 20.60 3.88 -7.72
C ASP A 100 21.58 4.77 -6.96
N ILE A 101 21.11 5.96 -6.61
CA ILE A 101 21.90 6.95 -5.85
C ILE A 101 21.70 6.84 -4.32
N LEU A 102 20.78 6.00 -3.85
CA LEU A 102 20.42 5.92 -2.42
C LEU A 102 20.93 4.65 -1.75
N PHE A 103 20.99 3.53 -2.46
CA PHE A 103 21.27 2.21 -1.89
C PHE A 103 22.46 1.49 -2.56
N GLY A 104 23.19 2.17 -3.45
CA GLY A 104 24.35 1.61 -4.18
C GLY A 104 25.68 1.60 -3.43
N GLY A 105 25.67 1.73 -2.10
CA GLY A 105 26.84 2.02 -1.26
C GLY A 105 27.49 0.84 -0.52
N ASP A 106 27.11 -0.40 -0.79
CA ASP A 106 27.75 -1.58 -0.17
C ASP A 106 28.40 -2.46 -1.25
N ARG A 107 29.68 -2.22 -1.51
CA ARG A 107 30.61 -3.15 -2.16
C ARG A 107 31.91 -3.19 -1.39
#